data_AF-A0A7R9QXC8-F1
#
_entry.id   AF-A0A7R9QXC8-F1
#
_cell.length_a   1.000
_cell.length_b   1.000
_cell.length_c   1.000
_cell.angle_alpha   90.00
_cell.angle_beta   90.00
_cell.angle_gamma   90.00
#
_symmetry.space_group_name_H-M   'P 1'
#
loop_
_entity.id
_entity.type
_entity.pdbx_description
1 polymer ?
#
loop_
_entity_poly.entity_id
_entity_poly.type
_entity_poly.pdbx_seq_one_letter_code
_entity_poly.pdbx_strand_id
1 'polypeptide(L)'
;MTDQEFIKKCLVCGDRAIGNNFDALSCESCKAFFRRNAVKNKELKCHFDDNCEIDVLTRRFCKKCRLKKCYAIGMKKDWILSSDEKKERKCKIEMNKKRRKNSVVSNQDSTSCSQSCSSGSPESADNQD
;
A
#
# COMPACT_ATOMS: atom_id res chain seq x y z
N MET A 1 9.28 -36.83 11.78
CA MET A 1 7.97 -36.98 12.46
C MET A 1 7.24 -35.66 12.25
N THR A 2 5.97 -35.74 11.87
CA THR A 2 5.25 -34.72 11.09
C THR A 2 4.97 -33.43 11.86
N ASP A 3 5.58 -32.32 11.42
CA ASP A 3 5.06 -30.97 11.70
C ASP A 3 3.75 -30.81 10.92
N GLN A 4 2.67 -31.38 11.43
CA GLN A 4 1.32 -30.99 11.01
C GLN A 4 1.05 -29.60 11.56
N GLU A 5 1.64 -28.60 10.90
CA GLU A 5 1.34 -27.20 11.14
C GLU A 5 -0.15 -27.00 10.80
N PHE A 6 -0.96 -26.80 11.84
CA PHE A 6 -2.39 -26.57 11.66
C PHE A 6 -2.60 -25.30 10.83
N ILE A 7 -2.97 -25.46 9.56
CA ILE A 7 -3.20 -24.33 8.65
C ILE A 7 -4.41 -23.55 9.16
N LYS A 8 -4.13 -22.42 9.80
CA LYS A 8 -5.15 -21.45 10.24
C LYS A 8 -5.94 -20.97 9.02
N LYS A 9 -7.27 -20.98 9.10
CA LYS A 9 -8.17 -20.53 8.03
C LYS A 9 -8.68 -19.11 8.30
N CYS A 10 -8.81 -18.32 7.23
CA CYS A 10 -9.33 -16.97 7.26
C CYS A 10 -10.82 -16.99 7.60
N LEU A 11 -11.22 -16.29 8.67
CA LEU A 11 -12.61 -16.29 9.12
C LEU A 11 -13.57 -15.57 8.15
N VAL A 12 -13.04 -14.80 7.18
CA VAL A 12 -13.84 -14.16 6.14
C VAL A 12 -14.13 -15.09 4.97
N CYS A 13 -13.12 -15.78 4.44
CA CYS A 13 -13.24 -16.47 3.13
C CYS A 13 -12.67 -17.89 3.10
N GLY A 14 -12.21 -18.44 4.23
CA GLY A 14 -11.68 -19.80 4.32
C GLY A 14 -10.26 -20.02 3.78
N ASP A 15 -9.69 -19.04 3.07
CA ASP A 15 -8.30 -19.07 2.57
C ASP A 15 -7.26 -19.22 3.70
N ARG A 16 -6.02 -19.57 3.37
CA ARG A 16 -4.91 -19.67 4.35
C ARG A 16 -4.71 -18.32 5.05
N ALA A 17 -4.88 -18.31 6.36
CA ALA A 17 -4.63 -17.14 7.20
C ALA A 17 -3.14 -17.00 7.49
N ILE A 18 -2.68 -15.75 7.53
CA ILE A 18 -1.30 -15.42 7.91
C ILE A 18 -1.24 -15.09 9.41
N GLY A 19 -2.33 -14.55 9.96
CA GLY A 19 -2.43 -14.17 11.36
C GLY A 19 -3.56 -13.17 11.61
N ASN A 20 -3.52 -12.53 12.77
CA ASN A 20 -4.51 -11.53 13.17
C ASN A 20 -4.24 -10.22 12.42
N ASN A 21 -5.28 -9.67 11.79
CA ASN A 21 -5.23 -8.42 11.07
C ASN A 21 -6.45 -7.58 11.47
N PHE A 22 -6.21 -6.37 11.97
CA PHE A 22 -7.27 -5.49 12.45
C PHE A 22 -8.17 -6.18 13.49
N ASP A 23 -7.58 -6.98 14.38
CA ASP A 23 -8.24 -7.73 15.47
C ASP A 23 -8.96 -9.04 15.08
N ALA A 24 -8.79 -9.54 13.85
CA ALA A 24 -9.35 -10.85 13.46
C ALA A 24 -8.41 -11.69 12.59
N LEU A 25 -8.48 -13.02 12.71
CA LEU A 25 -7.68 -13.97 11.93
C LEU A 25 -8.09 -13.92 10.44
N SER A 26 -7.16 -13.53 9.56
CA SER A 26 -7.48 -13.33 8.14
C SER A 26 -6.30 -13.62 7.19
N CYS A 27 -6.61 -13.78 5.90
CA CYS A 27 -5.62 -13.89 4.83
C CYS A 27 -5.20 -12.50 4.29
N GLU A 28 -4.10 -12.44 3.56
CA GLU A 28 -3.57 -11.18 3.00
C GLU A 28 -4.59 -10.44 2.13
N SER A 29 -5.39 -11.19 1.35
CA SER A 29 -6.39 -10.58 0.48
C SER A 29 -7.51 -9.89 1.27
N CYS A 30 -7.94 -10.47 2.40
CA CYS A 30 -9.00 -9.90 3.24
C CYS A 30 -8.47 -8.72 4.07
N LYS A 31 -7.24 -8.82 4.58
CA LYS A 31 -6.53 -7.68 5.18
C LYS A 31 -6.45 -6.49 4.23
N ALA A 32 -5.96 -6.70 3.01
CA ALA A 32 -5.84 -5.62 2.01
C ALA A 32 -7.20 -5.11 1.53
N PHE A 33 -8.21 -5.96 1.47
CA PHE A 33 -9.58 -5.58 1.16
C PHE A 33 -10.19 -4.70 2.26
N PHE A 34 -10.08 -5.10 3.52
CA PHE A 34 -10.61 -4.37 4.66
C PHE A 34 -9.97 -2.98 4.77
N ARG A 35 -8.63 -2.90 4.76
CA ARG A 35 -7.88 -1.63 4.78
C ARG A 35 -8.35 -0.63 3.71
N ARG A 36 -8.72 -1.12 2.52
CA ARG A 36 -9.15 -0.28 1.39
C ARG A 36 -10.60 0.16 1.45
N ASN A 37 -11.48 -0.55 2.16
CA ASN A 37 -12.92 -0.31 2.09
C ASN A 37 -13.54 0.11 3.43
N ALA A 38 -12.92 -0.23 4.56
CA ALA A 38 -13.45 0.08 5.90
C ALA A 38 -13.52 1.60 6.21
N VAL A 39 -12.66 2.40 5.59
CA VAL A 39 -12.56 3.86 5.82
C VAL A 39 -13.24 4.68 4.71
N LYS A 40 -13.77 4.02 3.67
CA LYS A 40 -14.40 4.76 2.57
C LYS A 40 -15.82 5.15 2.96
N ASN A 41 -16.15 6.43 2.78
CA ASN A 41 -17.53 6.93 2.92
C ASN A 41 -18.44 6.53 1.73
N LYS A 42 -17.92 5.75 0.78
CA LYS A 42 -18.69 5.25 -0.35
C LYS A 42 -19.45 3.99 0.07
N GLU A 43 -20.77 4.06 0.02
CA GLU A 43 -21.63 2.91 0.23
C GLU A 43 -21.33 1.82 -0.82
N LEU A 44 -21.10 0.59 -0.34
CA LEU A 44 -20.96 -0.58 -1.19
C LEU A 44 -22.35 -1.17 -1.43
N LYS A 45 -22.69 -1.45 -2.69
CA LYS A 45 -23.95 -2.11 -3.06
C LYS A 45 -23.74 -3.61 -3.23
N CYS A 46 -24.73 -4.40 -2.82
CA CYS A 46 -24.87 -5.79 -3.24
C CYS A 46 -25.75 -5.81 -4.49
N HIS A 47 -25.47 -6.75 -5.40
CA HIS A 47 -26.28 -6.99 -6.60
C HIS A 47 -27.08 -8.30 -6.50
N PHE A 48 -27.20 -8.81 -5.28
CA PHE A 48 -27.90 -10.04 -4.88
C PHE A 48 -28.68 -9.73 -3.58
N ASP A 49 -28.97 -10.74 -2.76
CA ASP A 49 -29.87 -10.62 -1.59
C ASP A 49 -29.18 -10.18 -0.28
N ASP A 50 -28.12 -9.38 -0.34
CA ASP A 50 -27.36 -8.92 0.85
C ASP A 50 -26.84 -10.02 1.81
N ASN A 51 -26.83 -11.27 1.34
CA ASN A 51 -26.44 -12.46 2.09
C ASN A 51 -25.52 -13.39 1.28
N CYS A 52 -24.64 -12.81 0.45
CA CYS A 52 -23.71 -13.60 -0.36
C CYS A 52 -22.78 -14.45 0.51
N GLU A 53 -22.65 -15.72 0.17
CA GLU A 53 -21.58 -16.56 0.68
C GLU A 53 -20.22 -15.99 0.26
N ILE A 54 -19.25 -16.05 1.18
CA ILE A 54 -17.91 -15.53 0.97
C ILE A 54 -16.91 -16.65 1.23
N ASP A 55 -16.32 -17.14 0.14
CA ASP A 55 -15.25 -18.13 0.08
C ASP A 55 -14.10 -17.64 -0.83
N VAL A 56 -13.10 -18.47 -1.10
CA VAL A 56 -11.92 -18.11 -1.90
C VAL A 56 -12.28 -17.73 -3.35
N LEU A 57 -13.29 -18.37 -3.93
CA LEU A 57 -13.77 -18.20 -5.29
C LEU A 57 -14.74 -17.01 -5.40
N THR A 58 -15.67 -16.89 -4.45
CA THR A 58 -16.81 -15.94 -4.49
C THR A 58 -16.51 -14.59 -3.84
N ARG A 59 -15.46 -14.46 -3.01
CA ARG A 59 -15.09 -13.20 -2.32
C ARG A 59 -14.83 -11.98 -3.20
N ARG A 60 -14.81 -12.13 -4.53
CA ARG A 60 -14.68 -11.01 -5.48
C ARG A 60 -16.02 -10.49 -5.98
N PHE A 61 -17.08 -11.29 -5.89
CA PHE A 61 -18.38 -11.00 -6.50
C PHE A 61 -19.17 -9.94 -5.75
N CYS A 62 -19.09 -9.91 -4.41
CA CYS A 62 -19.80 -8.92 -3.61
C CYS A 62 -18.91 -8.23 -2.58
N LYS A 63 -18.56 -6.97 -2.85
CA LYS A 63 -17.78 -6.14 -1.92
C LYS A 63 -18.57 -5.81 -0.65
N LYS A 64 -19.88 -5.55 -0.76
CA LYS A 64 -20.74 -5.23 0.39
C LYS A 64 -20.77 -6.38 1.40
N CYS A 65 -21.16 -7.58 0.96
CA CYS A 65 -21.23 -8.76 1.82
C CYS A 65 -19.86 -9.17 2.37
N ARG A 66 -18.78 -9.03 1.58
CA ARG A 66 -17.42 -9.26 2.08
C ARG A 66 -17.04 -8.30 3.19
N LEU A 67 -17.32 -7.00 3.04
CA LEU A 67 -17.02 -6.01 4.07
C LEU A 67 -17.89 -6.21 5.32
N LYS A 68 -19.18 -6.53 5.13
CA LYS A 68 -20.10 -6.91 6.21
C LYS A 68 -19.54 -8.10 7.01
N LYS A 69 -19.07 -9.16 6.34
CA LYS A 69 -18.45 -10.31 7.00
C LYS A 69 -17.14 -9.96 7.70
N CYS A 70 -16.30 -9.09 7.15
CA CYS A 70 -15.11 -8.58 7.84
C CYS A 70 -15.46 -7.95 9.20
N TYR A 71 -16.47 -7.08 9.24
CA TYR A 71 -16.91 -6.49 10.51
C TYR A 71 -17.55 -7.53 11.43
N ALA A 72 -18.35 -8.45 10.89
CA ALA A 72 -19.01 -9.49 11.66
C ALA A 72 -18.02 -10.42 12.40
N ILE A 73 -16.84 -10.69 11.84
CA ILE A 73 -15.78 -11.47 12.51
C ILE A 73 -14.90 -10.62 13.46
N GLY A 74 -15.21 -9.35 13.65
CA GLY A 74 -14.50 -8.47 14.58
C GLY A 74 -13.38 -7.62 13.99
N MET A 75 -13.27 -7.47 12.66
CA MET A 75 -12.26 -6.55 12.11
C MET A 75 -12.58 -5.09 12.48
N LYS A 76 -11.66 -4.39 13.14
CA LYS A 76 -11.84 -3.02 13.64
C LYS A 76 -11.15 -2.00 12.72
N LYS A 77 -11.92 -1.04 12.22
CA LYS A 77 -11.41 0.02 11.33
C LYS A 77 -10.46 0.99 12.05
N ASP A 78 -10.54 1.07 13.37
CA ASP A 78 -9.75 2.00 14.20
C ASP A 78 -8.23 1.67 14.17
N TRP A 79 -7.87 0.44 13.82
CA TRP A 79 -6.48 0.05 13.56
C TRP A 79 -5.97 0.50 12.17
N ILE A 80 -6.78 1.18 11.37
CA ILE A 80 -6.38 1.76 10.09
C ILE A 80 -6.16 3.25 10.30
N LEU A 81 -4.94 3.74 10.00
CA LEU A 81 -4.64 5.17 10.05
C LEU A 81 -5.69 5.97 9.26
N SER A 82 -6.18 7.04 9.87
CA SER A 82 -7.09 8.01 9.26
C SER A 82 -6.47 8.70 8.04
N SER A 83 -7.29 9.40 7.27
CA SER A 83 -6.81 10.23 6.16
C SER A 83 -5.82 11.29 6.62
N ASP A 84 -6.02 11.86 7.80
CA ASP A 84 -5.23 12.99 8.28
C ASP A 84 -3.89 12.52 8.85
N GLU A 85 -3.87 11.42 9.61
CA GLU A 85 -2.61 10.77 10.03
C GLU A 85 -1.75 10.34 8.81
N LYS A 86 -2.40 9.86 7.75
CA LYS A 86 -1.70 9.52 6.49
C LYS A 86 -1.08 10.77 5.84
N LYS A 87 -1.80 11.89 5.79
CA LYS A 87 -1.29 13.16 5.23
C LYS A 87 -0.12 13.68 6.05
N GLU A 88 -0.26 13.68 7.37
CA GLU A 88 0.77 14.14 8.29
C GLU A 88 2.05 13.31 8.15
N ARG A 89 1.92 11.97 8.14
CA ARG A 89 3.06 11.07 7.92
C ARG A 89 3.74 11.31 6.57
N LYS A 90 2.97 11.57 5.51
CA LYS A 90 3.51 11.91 4.18
C LYS A 90 4.29 13.23 4.22
N CYS A 91 3.72 14.28 4.82
CA CYS A 91 4.38 15.57 4.98
C CYS A 91 5.72 15.44 5.73
N LYS A 92 5.72 14.71 6.86
CA LYS A 92 6.94 14.42 7.63
C LYS A 92 8.02 13.69 6.79
N ILE A 93 7.62 12.69 6.00
CA ILE A 93 8.54 11.96 5.11
C ILE A 93 9.11 12.90 4.03
N GLU A 94 8.30 13.75 3.43
CA GLU A 94 8.73 14.69 2.40
C GLU A 94 9.70 15.75 2.95
N MET A 95 9.42 16.31 4.12
CA MET A 95 10.33 17.23 4.80
C MET A 95 11.70 16.58 5.10
N ASN A 96 11.70 15.35 5.61
CA ASN A 96 12.94 14.61 5.88
C ASN A 96 13.74 14.32 4.60
N LYS A 97 13.07 14.04 3.48
CA LYS A 97 13.73 13.88 2.16
C LYS A 97 14.37 15.19 1.69
N LYS A 98 13.68 16.33 1.84
CA LYS A 98 14.24 17.66 1.49
C LYS A 98 15.47 17.98 2.34
N ARG A 99 15.43 17.72 3.65
CA ARG A 99 16.58 17.89 4.55
C ARG A 99 17.79 17.04 4.12
N ARG A 100 17.57 15.76 3.77
CA ARG A 100 18.64 14.86 3.27
C ARG A 100 19.25 15.31 1.95
N LYS A 101 18.45 15.86 1.02
CA LYS A 101 18.98 16.44 -0.22
C LYS A 101 19.82 17.69 0.07
N ASN A 102 19.36 18.55 0.98
CA ASN A 102 20.09 19.78 1.32
C ASN A 102 21.44 19.49 2.01
N SER A 103 21.53 18.44 2.83
CA SER A 103 22.78 18.01 3.49
C SER A 103 23.79 17.33 2.56
N VAL A 104 23.35 16.82 1.40
CA VAL A 104 24.25 16.24 0.39
C VAL A 104 24.80 17.32 -0.54
N VAL A 105 24.00 18.36 -0.82
CA VAL A 105 24.41 19.51 -1.65
C VAL A 105 25.42 20.42 -0.93
N SER A 106 25.39 20.50 0.41
CA SER A 106 26.29 21.35 1.20
C SER A 106 27.70 20.77 1.44
N ASN A 107 27.98 19.56 0.92
CA ASN A 107 29.32 18.93 0.98
C ASN A 107 30.03 18.85 -0.38
N GLN A 108 29.58 19.61 -1.39
CA GLN A 108 30.20 19.65 -2.73
C GLN A 108 30.70 21.04 -3.16
N ASP A 109 30.97 21.94 -2.22
CA ASP A 109 31.49 23.29 -2.54
C ASP A 109 32.88 23.57 -1.95
N SER A 110 33.72 22.53 -1.90
CA SER A 110 35.15 22.67 -1.61
C SER A 110 35.99 21.69 -2.41
N THR A 111 35.90 21.75 -3.75
CA THR A 111 37.02 21.39 -4.62
C THR A 111 36.93 22.19 -5.92
N SER A 112 37.34 23.45 -5.88
CA SER A 112 37.73 24.19 -7.09
C SER A 112 39.26 24.21 -7.22
N CYS A 113 39.73 24.02 -8.45
CA CYS A 113 41.09 24.19 -8.98
C CYS A 113 42.00 22.94 -8.82
N SER A 114 42.50 22.30 -9.88
CA SER A 114 43.20 22.90 -11.04
C SER A 114 43.26 21.95 -12.25
N GLN A 115 43.52 22.53 -13.43
CA GLN A 115 44.07 21.94 -14.68
C GLN A 115 43.11 21.73 -15.87
N SER A 116 42.92 22.84 -16.61
CA SER A 116 43.18 23.01 -18.05
C SER A 116 43.06 21.80 -19.00
N CYS A 117 42.19 21.92 -20.02
CA CYS A 117 42.61 21.89 -21.43
C CYS A 117 41.52 22.38 -22.40
N SER A 118 41.91 23.43 -23.13
CA SER A 118 41.65 23.76 -24.55
C SER A 118 40.25 23.65 -25.17
N SER A 119 39.78 24.85 -25.51
CA SER A 119 38.78 25.25 -26.49
C SER A 119 38.80 24.52 -27.85
N GLY A 120 37.59 24.22 -28.34
CA GLY A 120 37.26 24.08 -29.76
C GLY A 120 35.73 24.17 -29.93
N SER A 121 35.24 25.18 -30.66
CA SER A 121 33.84 25.32 -31.08
C SER A 121 33.73 25.11 -32.60
N PRO A 122 32.57 25.32 -33.23
CA PRO A 122 31.56 24.30 -33.55
C PRO A 122 31.44 24.07 -35.08
N GLU A 123 30.82 22.97 -35.52
CA GLU A 123 30.28 22.89 -36.88
C GLU A 123 28.89 22.22 -36.89
N SER A 124 27.99 22.85 -37.63
CA SER A 124 26.58 22.54 -37.87
C SER A 124 26.39 21.92 -39.26
N ALA A 125 25.48 20.95 -39.41
CA ALA A 125 24.45 20.87 -40.47
C ALA A 125 23.92 19.42 -40.67
N ASP A 126 22.59 19.34 -40.81
CA ASP A 126 21.74 18.45 -41.62
C ASP A 126 22.10 16.97 -41.88
N ASN A 127 21.15 16.07 -41.61
CA ASN A 127 20.35 15.45 -42.68
C ASN A 127 19.20 14.54 -42.19
N GLN A 128 18.15 14.53 -43.01
CA GLN A 128 16.97 13.66 -42.99
C GLN A 128 17.30 12.22 -43.41
N ASP A 129 16.51 11.27 -42.91
CA ASP A 129 15.72 10.30 -43.69
C ASP A 129 14.57 9.75 -42.82
#